data_AF-A0A956J2P0-F1
#
_entry.id   AF-A0A956J2P0-F1
#
_cell.length_a   1.000
_cell.length_b   1.000
_cell.length_c   1.000
_cell.angle_alpha   90.00
_cell.angle_beta   90.00
_cell.angle_gamma   90.00
#
_symmetry.space_group_name_H-M   'P 1'
#
loop_
_entity.id
_entity.type
_entity.pdbx_description
1 polymer ?
#
loop_
_entity_poly.entity_id
_entity_poly.type
_entity_poly.pdbx_seq_one_letter_code
_entity_poly.pdbx_strand_id
1 'polypeptide(L)'
;MGRLSSKARATIWGATTTALLAVLIVAGSRNLAHFDAALVGYTFATLFATFGITYRYAMWLERPPTRMYWRRGWQFFLSPRELPRNLVTAAKRAVVEFAGNRFIFRRGILRGLTHWLIMWGCLVAAAITFPLVWGWIHFETVPGDIESYRTFVFGVAGGEFPVDSFVAFVIFHGLVWASFLVIAGVMLAFRRRMIDHGAAAVQQFGEDILPLILLLAISVTGLMLTVSYTWMKGYAYSFLAILHALTVIVTLLWLPFGKLFHVFQRPAQLGVSFYKDAAARGDQAHCRRCGAPYAGTVMVRDLMTVESELGFRYELEGRAEHYQQICPRCRRAMFGLAQASLWTGHTATSED
;
A
#
# COMPACT_ATOMS: atom_id res chain seq x y z
N MET A 1 -2.85 -34.29 -8.71
CA MET A 1 -2.95 -33.29 -7.61
C MET A 1 -3.73 -32.08 -8.12
N GLY A 2 -5.00 -31.95 -7.74
CA GLY A 2 -5.83 -30.80 -8.15
C GLY A 2 -5.24 -29.49 -7.62
N ARG A 3 -5.17 -28.45 -8.47
CA ARG A 3 -4.73 -27.12 -8.01
C ARG A 3 -5.70 -26.65 -6.93
N LEU A 4 -5.17 -26.32 -5.74
CA LEU A 4 -5.94 -25.69 -4.67
C LEU A 4 -6.70 -24.47 -5.22
N SER A 5 -7.95 -24.30 -4.78
CA SER A 5 -8.73 -23.09 -5.09
C SER A 5 -7.98 -21.83 -4.63
N SER A 6 -8.19 -20.72 -5.32
CA SER A 6 -7.58 -19.43 -4.99
C SER A 6 -7.83 -19.01 -3.54
N LYS A 7 -9.05 -19.26 -3.06
CA LYS A 7 -9.43 -19.02 -1.67
C LYS A 7 -8.59 -19.84 -0.70
N ALA A 8 -8.36 -21.12 -0.98
CA ALA A 8 -7.57 -22.00 -0.12
C ALA A 8 -6.11 -21.53 -0.03
N ARG A 9 -5.50 -21.18 -1.17
CA ARG A 9 -4.14 -20.64 -1.21
C ARG A 9 -4.02 -19.32 -0.43
N ALA A 10 -4.96 -18.41 -0.64
CA ALA A 10 -4.99 -17.14 0.09
C ALA A 10 -5.17 -17.34 1.60
N THR A 11 -6.02 -18.27 2.02
CA THR A 11 -6.20 -18.63 3.43
C THR A 11 -4.92 -19.20 4.03
N ILE A 12 -4.23 -20.09 3.31
CA ILE A 12 -2.93 -20.65 3.76
C ILE A 12 -1.92 -19.50 3.95
N TRP A 13 -1.75 -18.62 2.95
CA TRP A 13 -0.85 -17.48 3.07
C TRP A 13 -1.18 -16.57 4.24
N GLY A 14 -2.46 -16.25 4.43
CA GLY A 14 -2.95 -15.48 5.56
C GLY A 14 -2.62 -16.14 6.89
N ALA A 15 -2.98 -17.41 7.05
CA ALA A 15 -2.74 -18.18 8.28
C ALA A 15 -1.24 -18.34 8.58
N THR A 16 -0.42 -18.68 7.59
CA THR A 16 1.03 -18.82 7.75
C THR A 16 1.69 -17.50 8.16
N THR A 17 1.31 -16.39 7.53
CA THR A 17 1.90 -15.07 7.84
C THR A 17 1.48 -14.59 9.24
N THR A 18 0.23 -14.82 9.63
CA THR A 18 -0.23 -14.52 10.99
C THR A 18 0.42 -15.41 12.04
N ALA A 19 0.58 -16.71 11.76
CA ALA A 19 1.30 -17.63 12.65
C ALA A 19 2.77 -17.23 12.80
N LEU A 20 3.43 -16.85 11.71
CA LEU A 20 4.80 -16.33 11.74
C LEU A 20 4.89 -15.07 12.60
N LEU A 21 3.97 -14.12 12.44
CA LEU A 21 3.94 -12.92 13.28
C LEU A 21 3.71 -13.26 14.76
N ALA A 22 2.81 -14.19 15.07
CA ALA A 22 2.59 -14.64 16.44
C ALA A 22 3.86 -15.24 17.06
N VAL A 23 4.59 -16.08 16.30
CA VAL A 23 5.89 -16.63 16.73
C VAL A 23 6.91 -15.50 16.94
N LEU A 24 6.99 -14.52 16.05
CA LEU A 24 7.90 -13.37 16.20
C LEU A 24 7.56 -12.48 17.39
N ILE A 25 6.29 -12.35 17.76
CA ILE A 25 5.86 -11.63 18.97
C ILE A 25 6.36 -12.40 20.20
N VAL A 26 6.11 -13.71 20.29
CA VAL A 26 6.55 -14.54 21.43
C VAL A 26 8.08 -14.56 21.53
N ALA A 27 8.79 -14.75 20.41
CA ALA A 27 10.25 -14.76 20.40
C ALA A 27 10.83 -13.38 20.76
N GLY A 28 10.31 -12.31 20.16
CA GLY A 28 10.84 -10.96 20.35
C GLY A 28 10.56 -10.35 21.71
N SER A 29 9.47 -10.74 22.36
CA SER A 29 9.12 -10.36 23.73
C SER A 29 9.77 -11.24 24.81
N ARG A 30 10.66 -12.17 24.41
CA ARG A 30 11.29 -13.19 25.27
C ARG A 30 10.26 -14.04 26.02
N ASN A 31 9.47 -14.78 25.27
CA ASN A 31 8.38 -15.61 25.78
C ASN A 31 7.35 -14.80 26.60
N LEU A 32 6.98 -13.63 26.08
CA LEU A 32 6.04 -12.67 26.68
C LEU A 32 6.50 -12.04 28.01
N ALA A 33 7.76 -12.20 28.40
CA ALA A 33 8.29 -11.60 29.64
C ALA A 33 8.25 -10.06 29.62
N HIS A 34 8.46 -9.45 28.45
CA HIS A 34 8.43 -7.99 28.28
C HIS A 34 7.17 -7.51 27.54
N PHE A 35 6.13 -8.34 27.52
CA PHE A 35 4.86 -8.00 26.86
C PHE A 35 3.94 -7.26 27.82
N ASP A 36 3.49 -6.07 27.45
CA ASP A 36 2.52 -5.30 28.23
C ASP A 36 1.10 -5.86 28.03
N ALA A 37 0.49 -6.34 29.12
CA ALA A 37 -0.87 -6.86 29.13
C ALA A 37 -1.93 -5.83 28.68
N ALA A 38 -1.67 -4.53 28.84
CA ALA A 38 -2.55 -3.48 28.33
C ALA A 38 -2.60 -3.46 26.79
N LEU A 39 -1.61 -4.06 26.12
CA LEU A 39 -1.49 -4.08 24.66
C LEU A 39 -2.11 -5.33 24.00
N VAL A 40 -2.74 -6.22 24.77
CA VAL A 40 -3.38 -7.45 24.26
C VAL A 40 -4.39 -7.15 23.14
N GLY A 41 -5.26 -6.16 23.34
CA GLY A 41 -6.27 -5.78 22.34
C GLY A 41 -5.65 -5.33 21.01
N TYR A 42 -4.58 -4.53 21.08
CA TYR A 42 -3.82 -4.12 19.89
C TYR A 42 -3.16 -5.32 19.21
N THR A 43 -2.58 -6.24 19.99
CA THR A 43 -1.90 -7.43 19.47
C THR A 43 -2.85 -8.28 18.64
N PHE A 44 -4.03 -8.62 19.16
CA PHE A 44 -5.04 -9.36 18.40
C PHE A 44 -5.52 -8.59 17.16
N ALA A 45 -5.69 -7.27 17.26
CA ALA A 45 -6.04 -6.44 16.11
C ALA A 45 -4.95 -6.48 15.03
N THR A 46 -3.66 -6.46 15.40
CA THR A 46 -2.56 -6.58 14.43
C THR A 46 -2.47 -7.98 13.80
N LEU A 47 -2.71 -9.05 14.56
CA LEU A 47 -2.76 -10.42 14.02
C LEU A 47 -3.91 -10.60 13.02
N PHE A 48 -5.09 -10.07 13.36
CA PHE A 48 -6.26 -10.05 12.47
C PHE A 48 -6.00 -9.23 11.20
N ALA A 49 -5.46 -8.01 11.35
CA ALA A 49 -5.10 -7.16 10.23
C ALA A 49 -4.09 -7.87 9.31
N THR A 50 -3.06 -8.50 9.89
CA THR A 50 -2.05 -9.27 9.16
C THR A 50 -2.68 -10.39 8.34
N PHE A 51 -3.62 -11.14 8.92
CA PHE A 51 -4.38 -12.16 8.21
C PHE A 51 -5.16 -11.56 7.05
N GLY A 52 -5.99 -10.55 7.32
CA GLY A 52 -6.90 -9.94 6.35
C GLY A 52 -6.16 -9.27 5.19
N ILE A 53 -5.08 -8.55 5.48
CA ILE A 53 -4.22 -7.90 4.47
C ILE A 53 -3.59 -8.98 3.59
N THR A 54 -2.97 -10.00 4.20
CA THR A 54 -2.26 -11.05 3.45
C THR A 54 -3.23 -11.85 2.59
N TYR A 55 -4.38 -12.25 3.14
CA TYR A 55 -5.43 -12.96 2.41
C TYR A 55 -5.90 -12.16 1.18
N ARG A 56 -6.27 -10.88 1.37
CA ARG A 56 -6.70 -10.03 0.25
C ARG A 56 -5.60 -9.79 -0.75
N TYR A 57 -4.36 -9.63 -0.29
CA TYR A 57 -3.20 -9.41 -1.16
C TYR A 57 -2.91 -10.65 -2.01
N ALA A 58 -2.96 -11.84 -1.43
CA ALA A 58 -2.84 -13.11 -2.15
C ALA A 58 -3.97 -13.27 -3.19
N MET A 59 -5.22 -13.05 -2.79
CA MET A 59 -6.37 -13.07 -3.72
C MET A 59 -6.22 -12.05 -4.86
N TRP A 60 -5.68 -10.86 -4.56
CA TRP A 60 -5.41 -9.84 -5.56
C TRP A 60 -4.30 -10.25 -6.52
N LEU A 61 -3.20 -10.82 -6.03
CA LEU A 61 -2.09 -11.32 -6.86
C LEU A 61 -2.46 -12.51 -7.73
N GLU A 62 -3.48 -13.28 -7.35
CA GLU A 62 -3.88 -14.46 -8.12
C GLU A 62 -4.70 -14.14 -9.38
N ARG A 63 -5.25 -12.93 -9.51
CA ARG A 63 -6.00 -12.54 -10.71
C ARG A 63 -5.06 -12.55 -11.95
N PRO A 64 -5.51 -13.05 -13.11
CA PRO A 64 -4.68 -13.11 -14.32
C PRO A 64 -3.84 -11.86 -14.63
N PRO A 65 -4.41 -10.62 -14.65
CA PRO A 65 -3.63 -9.43 -15.00
C PRO A 65 -2.55 -9.10 -13.95
N THR A 66 -2.89 -9.16 -12.66
CA THR A 66 -1.96 -8.81 -11.58
C THR A 66 -0.87 -9.87 -11.42
N ARG A 67 -1.22 -11.15 -11.58
CA ARG A 67 -0.27 -12.26 -11.64
C ARG A 67 0.74 -12.09 -12.76
N MET A 68 0.28 -11.69 -13.96
CA MET A 68 1.15 -11.41 -15.09
C MET A 68 2.13 -10.28 -14.78
N TYR A 69 1.63 -9.14 -14.29
CA TYR A 69 2.48 -8.01 -13.89
C TYR A 69 3.46 -8.39 -12.79
N TRP A 70 3.04 -9.18 -11.79
CA TRP A 70 3.91 -9.65 -10.71
C TRP A 70 5.05 -10.52 -11.25
N ARG A 71 4.71 -11.52 -12.07
CA ARG A 71 5.69 -12.43 -12.68
C ARG A 71 6.67 -11.67 -13.58
N ARG A 72 6.17 -10.83 -14.48
CA ARG A 72 7.02 -10.04 -15.39
C ARG A 72 7.84 -9.01 -14.64
N GLY A 73 7.28 -8.36 -13.63
CA GLY A 73 7.98 -7.41 -12.77
C GLY A 73 9.22 -8.03 -12.15
N TRP A 74 9.08 -9.20 -11.51
CA TRP A 74 10.22 -9.95 -10.95
C TRP A 74 11.18 -10.48 -12.01
N GLN A 75 10.67 -10.99 -13.14
CA GLN A 75 11.49 -11.50 -14.23
C GLN A 75 12.43 -10.41 -14.81
N PHE A 76 11.90 -9.20 -15.05
CA PHE A 76 12.70 -8.10 -15.58
C PHE A 76 13.59 -7.47 -14.50
N PHE A 77 13.12 -7.38 -13.26
CA PHE A 77 13.91 -6.88 -12.14
C PHE A 77 15.15 -7.75 -11.88
N LEU A 78 14.96 -9.08 -11.81
CA LEU A 78 16.02 -10.07 -11.54
C LEU A 78 16.83 -10.48 -12.77
N SER A 79 16.70 -9.78 -13.89
CA SER A 79 17.49 -10.08 -15.09
C SER A 79 18.99 -9.85 -14.81
N PRO A 80 19.86 -10.89 -14.92
CA PRO A 80 21.23 -10.81 -14.40
C PRO A 80 22.06 -9.66 -14.98
N ARG A 81 21.87 -9.36 -16.27
CA ARG A 81 22.58 -8.29 -16.98
C ARG A 81 22.16 -6.89 -16.53
N GLU A 82 20.96 -6.73 -16.00
CA GLU A 82 20.42 -5.41 -15.64
C GLU A 82 20.24 -5.22 -14.13
N LEU A 83 20.49 -6.25 -13.32
CA LEU A 83 20.24 -6.25 -11.89
C LEU A 83 20.87 -5.04 -11.15
N PRO A 84 22.15 -4.68 -11.37
CA PRO A 84 22.74 -3.50 -10.70
C PRO A 84 21.99 -2.20 -11.04
N ARG A 85 21.67 -2.00 -12.33
CA ARG A 85 20.91 -0.83 -12.79
C ARG A 85 19.49 -0.83 -12.22
N ASN A 86 18.86 -2.00 -12.15
CA ASN A 86 17.51 -2.16 -11.61
C ASN A 86 17.47 -1.87 -10.11
N LEU A 87 18.49 -2.26 -9.36
CA LEU A 87 18.63 -1.92 -7.93
C LEU A 87 18.76 -0.41 -7.72
N VAL A 88 19.63 0.26 -8.46
CA VAL A 88 19.77 1.74 -8.40
C VAL A 88 18.46 2.43 -8.79
N THR A 89 17.80 1.94 -9.84
CA THR A 89 16.52 2.48 -10.30
C THR A 89 15.41 2.23 -9.28
N ALA A 90 15.38 1.06 -8.63
CA ALA A 90 14.44 0.74 -7.56
C ALA A 90 14.63 1.67 -6.37
N ALA A 91 15.87 1.86 -5.90
CA ALA A 91 16.19 2.77 -4.81
C ALA A 91 15.76 4.21 -5.15
N LYS A 92 16.12 4.70 -6.34
CA LYS A 92 15.72 6.02 -6.82
C LYS A 92 14.19 6.18 -6.87
N ARG A 93 13.46 5.19 -7.38
CA ARG A 93 11.99 5.21 -7.46
C ARG A 93 11.35 5.11 -6.07
N ALA A 94 11.88 4.30 -5.18
CA ALA A 94 11.42 4.20 -3.80
C ALA A 94 11.58 5.54 -3.06
N VAL A 95 12.71 6.23 -3.23
CA VAL A 95 12.93 7.53 -2.59
C VAL A 95 12.09 8.63 -3.27
N VAL A 96 12.16 8.75 -4.59
CA VAL A 96 11.57 9.90 -5.30
C VAL A 96 10.05 9.76 -5.47
N GLU A 97 9.58 8.60 -5.91
CA GLU A 97 8.18 8.41 -6.30
C GLU A 97 7.32 7.90 -5.14
N PHE A 98 7.88 7.08 -4.24
CA PHE A 98 7.16 6.58 -3.07
C PHE A 98 7.34 7.51 -1.86
N ALA A 99 8.56 7.65 -1.32
CA ALA A 99 8.81 8.45 -0.11
C ALA A 99 8.60 9.97 -0.34
N GLY A 100 9.07 10.48 -1.48
CA GLY A 100 8.91 11.88 -1.88
C GLY A 100 7.56 12.22 -2.51
N ASN A 101 6.73 11.22 -2.84
CA ASN A 101 5.44 11.41 -3.52
C ASN A 101 5.50 12.31 -4.77
N ARG A 102 6.64 12.36 -5.49
CA ARG A 102 6.88 13.32 -6.59
C ARG A 102 5.76 13.30 -7.64
N PHE A 103 5.32 12.10 -8.04
CA PHE A 103 4.18 11.94 -8.94
C PHE A 103 2.90 12.66 -8.48
N ILE A 104 2.59 12.65 -7.17
CA ILE A 104 1.40 13.32 -6.63
C ILE A 104 1.59 14.83 -6.63
N PHE A 105 2.76 15.31 -6.21
CA PHE A 105 3.07 16.75 -6.23
C PHE A 105 3.00 17.34 -7.63
N ARG A 106 3.42 16.61 -8.68
CA ARG A 106 3.25 17.05 -10.08
C ARG A 106 1.79 17.20 -10.52
N ARG A 107 0.83 16.56 -9.83
CA ARG A 107 -0.61 16.65 -10.11
C ARG A 107 -1.32 17.70 -9.26
N GLY A 108 -0.60 18.37 -8.36
CA GLY A 108 -1.11 19.44 -7.51
C GLY A 108 -0.44 19.46 -6.14
N ILE A 109 0.07 20.64 -5.75
CA ILE A 109 0.83 20.83 -4.50
C ILE A 109 -0.01 20.44 -3.28
N LEU A 110 -1.25 20.93 -3.21
CA LEU A 110 -2.14 20.62 -2.08
C LEU A 110 -2.43 19.12 -1.95
N ARG A 111 -2.62 18.43 -3.09
CA ARG A 111 -2.83 16.97 -3.12
C ARG A 111 -1.58 16.22 -2.67
N GLY A 112 -0.41 16.68 -3.11
CA GLY A 112 0.89 16.15 -2.69
C GLY A 112 1.10 16.30 -1.19
N LEU A 113 0.90 17.50 -0.65
CA LEU A 113 1.06 17.80 0.76
C LEU A 113 0.11 16.97 1.63
N THR A 114 -1.18 16.88 1.26
CA THR A 114 -2.15 16.01 1.94
C THR A 114 -1.65 14.57 2.05
N HIS A 115 -1.20 13.97 0.95
CA HIS A 115 -0.74 12.57 0.98
C HIS A 115 0.59 12.43 1.71
N TRP A 116 1.50 13.39 1.59
CA TRP A 116 2.80 13.35 2.22
C TRP A 116 2.68 13.41 3.74
N LEU A 117 1.86 14.33 4.27
CA LEU A 117 1.59 14.46 5.69
C LEU A 117 0.90 13.21 6.28
N ILE A 118 -0.17 12.72 5.64
CA ILE A 118 -0.87 11.50 6.11
C ILE A 118 0.07 10.29 6.03
N MET A 119 0.78 10.10 4.92
CA MET A 119 1.65 8.95 4.73
C MET A 119 2.77 8.93 5.77
N TRP A 120 3.53 10.02 5.93
CA TRP A 120 4.63 10.06 6.89
C TRP A 120 4.15 10.02 8.34
N GLY A 121 3.05 10.70 8.66
CA GLY A 121 2.43 10.60 9.98
C GLY A 121 2.06 9.16 10.33
N CYS A 122 1.38 8.44 9.43
CA CYS A 122 1.03 7.04 9.63
C CYS A 122 2.25 6.10 9.65
N LEU A 123 3.26 6.34 8.81
CA LEU A 123 4.47 5.52 8.77
C LEU A 123 5.30 5.66 10.04
N VAL A 124 5.49 6.89 10.54
CA VAL A 124 6.17 7.15 11.82
C VAL A 124 5.40 6.52 12.97
N ALA A 125 4.07 6.71 13.01
CA ALA A 125 3.24 6.08 14.02
C ALA A 125 3.37 4.56 14.00
N ALA A 126 3.24 3.91 12.83
CA ALA A 126 3.37 2.46 12.70
C ALA A 126 4.77 1.94 13.05
N ALA A 127 5.83 2.67 12.68
CA ALA A 127 7.21 2.30 12.99
C ALA A 127 7.53 2.34 14.48
N ILE A 128 6.80 3.14 15.26
CA ILE A 128 6.94 3.22 16.71
C ILE A 128 5.97 2.25 17.40
N THR A 129 4.68 2.27 17.04
CA THR A 129 3.64 1.54 17.78
C THR A 129 3.71 0.04 17.58
N PHE A 130 3.98 -0.46 16.38
CA PHE A 130 3.98 -1.91 16.17
C PHE A 130 5.11 -2.62 16.93
N PRO A 131 6.37 -2.17 16.90
CA PRO A 131 7.42 -2.77 17.72
C PRO A 131 7.12 -2.73 19.23
N LEU A 132 6.49 -1.66 19.72
CA LEU A 132 6.05 -1.55 21.13
C LEU A 132 4.95 -2.57 21.44
N VAL A 133 3.90 -2.65 20.61
CA VAL A 133 2.79 -3.60 20.77
C VAL A 133 3.28 -5.05 20.73
N TRP A 134 4.26 -5.34 19.88
CA TRP A 134 4.83 -6.68 19.77
C TRP A 134 5.83 -7.03 20.88
N GLY A 135 6.14 -6.08 21.78
CA GLY A 135 7.16 -6.25 22.81
C GLY A 135 8.58 -6.35 22.25
N TRP A 136 8.81 -5.94 21.01
CA TRP A 136 10.13 -5.93 20.37
C TRP A 136 10.99 -4.77 20.87
N ILE A 137 10.36 -3.67 21.25
CA ILE A 137 11.02 -2.53 21.87
C ILE A 137 10.36 -2.26 23.20
N HIS A 138 11.15 -2.04 24.24
CA HIS A 138 10.69 -1.51 25.53
C HIS A 138 11.78 -0.66 26.17
N PHE A 139 11.37 0.13 27.16
CA PHE A 139 12.25 1.05 27.89
C PHE A 139 12.17 0.73 29.37
N GLU A 140 13.32 0.70 30.03
CA GLU A 140 13.43 0.53 31.48
C GLU A 140 14.32 1.63 32.04
N THR A 141 14.11 2.01 33.29
CA THR A 141 15.07 2.87 34.01
C THR A 141 16.28 2.04 34.40
N VAL A 142 17.47 2.65 34.35
CA VAL A 142 18.70 1.95 34.73
C VAL A 142 18.68 1.68 36.25
N PRO A 143 18.96 0.45 36.72
CA PRO A 143 19.00 0.18 38.15
C PRO A 143 20.01 1.07 38.87
N GLY A 144 19.52 1.88 39.82
CA GLY A 144 20.35 2.84 40.56
C GLY A 144 20.53 4.21 39.89
N ASP A 145 20.00 4.40 38.67
CA ASP A 145 20.02 5.68 37.96
C ASP A 145 18.64 5.96 37.33
N ILE A 146 17.87 6.83 38.00
CA ILE A 146 16.54 7.25 37.56
C ILE A 146 16.59 8.31 36.46
N GLU A 147 17.76 8.89 36.19
CA GLU A 147 17.95 9.92 35.17
C GLU A 147 18.33 9.34 33.81
N SER A 148 18.43 8.01 33.69
CA SER A 148 18.75 7.31 32.45
C SER A 148 17.72 6.25 32.09
N TYR A 149 17.35 6.23 30.81
CA TYR A 149 16.59 5.13 30.22
C TYR A 149 17.51 4.18 29.47
N ARG A 150 17.25 2.87 29.62
CA ARG A 150 17.82 1.81 28.79
C ARG A 150 16.77 1.30 27.82
N THR A 151 17.09 1.35 26.53
CA THR A 151 16.24 0.76 25.49
C THR A 151 16.64 -0.68 25.25
N PHE A 152 15.64 -1.54 25.14
CA PHE A 152 15.82 -2.92 24.74
C PHE A 152 15.20 -3.15 23.37
N VAL A 153 15.91 -3.87 22.50
CA VAL A 153 15.45 -4.29 21.17
C VAL A 153 15.59 -5.81 21.09
N PHE A 154 14.47 -6.51 20.91
CA PHE A 154 14.38 -7.97 21.04
C PHE A 154 14.99 -8.50 22.36
N GLY A 155 14.84 -7.71 23.42
CA GLY A 155 15.39 -7.94 24.76
C GLY A 155 16.91 -7.71 24.89
N VAL A 156 17.63 -7.40 23.81
CA VAL A 156 19.05 -7.00 23.88
C VAL A 156 19.12 -5.51 24.20
N ALA A 157 20.00 -5.12 25.14
CA ALA A 157 20.23 -3.71 25.45
C ALA A 157 20.77 -3.00 24.20
N GLY A 158 19.99 -2.06 23.68
CA GLY A 158 20.31 -1.28 22.48
C GLY A 158 21.05 0.02 22.76
N GLY A 159 21.07 0.47 24.02
CA GLY A 159 21.77 1.67 24.46
C GLY A 159 21.09 2.32 25.67
N GLU A 160 21.82 3.23 26.30
CA GLU A 160 21.36 4.07 27.40
C GLU A 160 21.42 5.54 26.99
N PHE A 161 20.45 6.32 27.44
CA PHE A 161 20.45 7.76 27.25
C PHE A 161 19.81 8.50 28.43
N PRO A 162 20.30 9.71 28.75
CA PRO A 162 19.69 10.56 29.78
C PRO A 162 18.26 10.96 29.42
N VAL A 163 17.41 11.09 30.44
CA VAL A 163 15.99 11.46 30.35
C VAL A 163 15.81 12.87 29.76
N ASP A 164 16.74 13.78 30.06
CA ASP A 164 16.76 15.17 29.60
C ASP A 164 17.44 15.35 28.22
N SER A 165 17.90 14.27 27.61
CA SER A 165 18.60 14.32 26.31
C SER A 165 17.66 14.66 25.15
N PHE A 166 18.22 15.28 24.11
CA PHE A 166 17.51 15.51 22.84
C PHE A 166 17.00 14.20 22.21
N VAL A 167 17.73 13.09 22.39
CA VAL A 167 17.34 11.77 21.89
C VAL A 167 16.07 11.28 22.59
N ALA A 168 16.02 11.36 23.93
CA ALA A 168 14.82 11.03 24.69
C ALA A 168 13.62 11.90 24.25
N PHE A 169 13.83 13.20 24.10
CA PHE A 169 12.80 14.12 23.61
C PHE A 169 12.21 13.67 22.27
N VAL A 170 13.04 13.36 21.28
CA VAL A 170 12.58 12.94 19.95
C VAL A 170 11.84 11.60 20.01
N ILE A 171 12.36 10.61 20.74
CA ILE A 171 11.76 9.27 20.82
C ILE A 171 10.39 9.34 21.52
N PHE A 172 10.31 9.96 22.69
CA PHE A 172 9.07 10.00 23.48
C PHE A 172 8.00 10.94 22.89
N HIS A 173 8.39 11.91 22.05
CA HIS A 173 7.45 12.76 21.32
C HIS A 173 7.17 12.28 19.88
N GLY A 174 7.74 11.16 19.44
CA GLY A 174 7.57 10.66 18.07
C GLY A 174 6.11 10.49 17.64
N LEU A 175 5.25 9.98 18.54
CA LEU A 175 3.81 9.83 18.29
C LEU A 175 3.04 11.16 18.31
N VAL A 176 3.53 12.14 19.08
CA VAL A 176 2.98 13.51 19.08
C VAL A 176 3.23 14.16 17.71
N TRP A 177 4.46 14.09 17.20
CA TRP A 177 4.81 14.59 15.86
C TRP A 177 4.00 13.92 14.77
N ALA A 178 3.89 12.58 14.82
CA ALA A 178 3.06 11.82 13.90
C ALA A 178 1.60 12.31 13.91
N SER A 179 1.03 12.58 15.09
CA SER A 179 -0.34 13.05 15.24
C SER A 179 -0.55 14.43 14.61
N PHE A 180 0.38 15.36 14.79
CA PHE A 180 0.31 16.67 14.13
C PHE A 180 0.35 16.56 12.60
N LEU A 181 1.22 15.71 12.05
CA LEU A 181 1.28 15.46 10.61
C LEU A 181 -0.05 14.88 10.10
N VAL A 182 -0.59 13.85 10.77
CA VAL A 182 -1.85 13.23 10.38
C VAL A 182 -3.01 14.22 10.46
N ILE A 183 -3.14 14.99 11.54
CA ILE A 183 -4.20 15.99 11.69
C ILE A 183 -4.14 17.03 10.58
N ALA A 184 -2.97 17.62 10.33
CA ALA A 184 -2.80 18.59 9.25
C ALA A 184 -3.18 17.99 7.89
N GLY A 185 -2.68 16.79 7.59
CA GLY A 185 -3.01 16.07 6.36
C GLY A 185 -4.51 15.79 6.20
N VAL A 186 -5.17 15.33 7.27
CA VAL A 186 -6.61 15.05 7.29
C VAL A 186 -7.44 16.32 7.13
N MET A 187 -7.05 17.43 7.77
CA MET A 187 -7.72 18.73 7.59
C MET A 187 -7.64 19.20 6.13
N LEU A 188 -6.48 19.06 5.48
CA LEU A 188 -6.34 19.37 4.06
C LEU A 188 -7.19 18.44 3.17
N ALA A 189 -7.28 17.15 3.52
CA ALA A 189 -8.11 16.18 2.81
C ALA A 189 -9.60 16.55 2.91
N PHE A 190 -10.09 16.86 4.10
CA PHE A 190 -11.47 17.30 4.32
C PHE A 190 -11.77 18.61 3.60
N ARG A 191 -10.89 19.62 3.72
CA ARG A 191 -11.03 20.90 3.01
C ARG A 191 -11.23 20.67 1.51
N ARG A 192 -10.39 19.85 0.89
CA ARG A 192 -10.51 19.55 -0.55
C ARG A 192 -11.84 18.86 -0.86
N ARG A 193 -12.27 17.89 -0.04
CA ARG A 193 -13.50 17.13 -0.26
C ARG A 193 -14.78 17.97 -0.10
N MET A 194 -14.75 18.98 0.75
CA MET A 194 -15.89 19.91 0.92
C MET A 194 -15.98 20.96 -0.19
N ILE A 195 -14.86 21.33 -0.81
CA ILE A 195 -14.80 22.40 -1.83
C ILE A 195 -14.92 21.85 -3.26
N ASP A 196 -14.31 20.70 -3.54
CA ASP A 196 -14.26 20.10 -4.88
C ASP A 196 -15.58 19.40 -5.20
N HIS A 197 -16.43 20.03 -6.03
CA HIS A 197 -17.77 19.54 -6.36
C HIS A 197 -17.72 18.19 -7.09
N GLY A 198 -16.68 17.94 -7.88
CA GLY A 198 -16.47 16.66 -8.54
C GLY A 198 -16.13 15.55 -7.54
N ALA A 199 -15.42 15.88 -6.45
CA ALA A 199 -15.18 14.94 -5.37
C ALA A 199 -16.45 14.66 -4.56
N ALA A 200 -17.24 15.70 -4.25
CA ALA A 200 -18.49 15.58 -3.50
C ALA A 200 -19.52 14.68 -4.21
N ALA A 201 -19.61 14.75 -5.55
CA ALA A 201 -20.58 13.98 -6.33
C ALA A 201 -20.37 12.45 -6.33
N VAL A 202 -19.12 11.98 -6.12
CA VAL A 202 -18.77 10.54 -6.22
C VAL A 202 -18.38 9.96 -4.85
N GLN A 203 -18.37 10.78 -3.79
CA GLN A 203 -17.84 10.39 -2.50
C GLN A 203 -18.68 9.32 -1.82
N GLN A 204 -18.02 8.27 -1.31
CA GLN A 204 -18.68 7.25 -0.50
C GLN A 204 -18.23 7.35 0.96
N PHE A 205 -19.17 7.38 1.92
CA PHE A 205 -18.83 7.56 3.33
C PHE A 205 -17.80 6.53 3.82
N GLY A 206 -18.05 5.24 3.57
CA GLY A 206 -17.19 4.15 4.02
C GLY A 206 -15.78 4.21 3.44
N GLU A 207 -15.63 4.50 2.15
CA GLU A 207 -14.32 4.47 1.49
C GLU A 207 -13.55 5.78 1.61
N ASP A 208 -14.25 6.92 1.67
CA ASP A 208 -13.63 8.24 1.51
C ASP A 208 -13.57 9.07 2.77
N ILE A 209 -14.54 8.92 3.69
CA ILE A 209 -14.69 9.76 4.88
C ILE A 209 -14.32 9.00 6.15
N LEU A 210 -14.83 7.78 6.32
CA LEU A 210 -14.55 6.93 7.48
C LEU A 210 -13.04 6.79 7.77
N PRO A 211 -12.15 6.48 6.80
CA PRO A 211 -10.71 6.43 7.08
C PRO A 211 -10.14 7.76 7.58
N LEU A 212 -10.63 8.90 7.10
CA LEU A 212 -10.16 10.22 7.56
C LEU A 212 -10.65 10.50 9.00
N ILE A 213 -11.88 10.13 9.33
CA ILE A 213 -12.43 10.24 10.68
C ILE A 213 -11.63 9.35 11.64
N LEU A 214 -11.36 8.10 11.26
CA LEU A 214 -10.61 7.15 12.08
C LEU A 214 -9.18 7.65 12.35
N LEU A 215 -8.47 8.13 11.33
CA LEU A 215 -7.13 8.72 11.49
C LEU A 215 -7.14 9.98 12.37
N LEU A 216 -8.16 10.83 12.22
CA LEU A 216 -8.33 12.00 13.07
C LEU A 216 -8.60 11.59 14.52
N ALA A 217 -9.50 10.64 14.74
CA ALA A 217 -9.87 10.14 16.06
C ALA A 217 -8.65 9.56 16.80
N ILE A 218 -7.85 8.71 16.13
CA ILE A 218 -6.59 8.18 16.69
C ILE A 218 -5.65 9.32 17.08
N SER A 219 -5.43 10.27 16.16
CA SER A 219 -4.46 11.35 16.38
C SER A 219 -4.88 12.31 17.50
N VAL A 220 -6.16 12.69 17.54
CA VAL A 220 -6.70 13.59 18.57
C VAL A 220 -6.71 12.91 19.93
N THR A 221 -7.19 11.67 20.03
CA THR A 221 -7.20 10.93 21.30
C THR A 221 -5.78 10.66 21.81
N GLY A 222 -4.82 10.39 20.92
CA GLY A 222 -3.40 10.24 21.26
C GLY A 222 -2.79 11.53 21.80
N LEU A 223 -3.06 12.67 21.17
CA LEU A 223 -2.64 13.98 21.70
C LEU A 223 -3.31 14.29 23.05
N MET A 224 -4.58 13.94 23.22
CA MET A 224 -5.29 14.15 24.49
C MET A 224 -4.68 13.34 25.65
N LEU A 225 -4.10 12.16 25.39
CA LEU A 225 -3.33 11.44 26.41
C LEU A 225 -2.11 12.23 26.88
N THR A 226 -1.37 12.83 25.93
CA THR A 226 -0.21 13.67 26.23
C THR A 226 -0.64 14.92 27.01
N VAL A 227 -1.73 15.57 26.59
CA VAL A 227 -2.32 16.74 27.26
C VAL A 227 -2.75 16.40 28.69
N SER A 228 -3.45 15.28 28.85
CA SER A 228 -3.95 14.81 30.14
C SER A 228 -2.80 14.58 31.11
N TYR A 229 -1.78 13.83 30.69
CA TYR A 229 -0.62 13.52 31.51
C TYR A 229 0.23 14.77 31.84
N THR A 230 0.51 15.60 30.83
CA THR A 230 1.46 16.73 30.97
C THR A 230 0.85 17.95 31.67
N TRP A 231 -0.38 18.32 31.31
CA TRP A 231 -0.98 19.59 31.76
C TRP A 231 -2.15 19.39 32.72
N MET A 232 -2.89 18.28 32.61
CA MET A 232 -4.08 18.03 33.44
C MET A 232 -3.81 17.07 34.61
N LYS A 233 -2.54 16.79 34.92
CA LYS A 233 -2.12 15.90 36.02
C LYS A 233 -2.81 14.53 35.98
N GLY A 234 -3.03 13.99 34.79
CA GLY A 234 -3.66 12.68 34.56
C GLY A 234 -5.20 12.67 34.60
N TYR A 235 -5.87 13.82 34.60
CA TYR A 235 -7.34 13.89 34.58
C TYR A 235 -7.93 13.09 33.40
N ALA A 236 -8.88 12.19 33.71
CA ALA A 236 -9.54 11.31 32.75
C ALA A 236 -8.61 10.44 31.88
N TYR A 237 -7.34 10.25 32.28
CA TYR A 237 -6.35 9.53 31.49
C TYR A 237 -6.80 8.11 31.12
N SER A 238 -7.32 7.34 32.08
CA SER A 238 -7.78 5.97 31.83
C SER A 238 -8.93 5.90 30.82
N PHE A 239 -9.88 6.85 30.87
CA PHE A 239 -10.96 6.94 29.89
C PHE A 239 -10.41 7.28 28.50
N LEU A 240 -9.53 8.27 28.40
CA LEU A 240 -8.88 8.64 27.15
C LEU A 240 -8.05 7.49 26.57
N ALA A 241 -7.41 6.68 27.43
CA ALA A 241 -6.58 5.55 26.99
C ALA A 241 -7.44 4.44 26.40
N ILE A 242 -8.57 4.12 27.03
CA ILE A 242 -9.55 3.16 26.50
C ILE A 242 -10.15 3.67 25.18
N LEU A 243 -10.52 4.95 25.13
CA LEU A 243 -11.07 5.57 23.91
C LEU A 243 -10.06 5.55 22.77
N HIS A 244 -8.80 5.92 23.03
CA HIS A 244 -7.72 5.84 22.07
C HIS A 244 -7.53 4.40 21.58
N ALA A 245 -7.44 3.43 22.50
CA ALA A 245 -7.30 2.02 22.17
C ALA A 245 -8.42 1.52 21.25
N LEU A 246 -9.67 1.88 21.55
CA LEU A 246 -10.81 1.54 20.73
C LEU A 246 -10.66 2.10 19.29
N THR A 247 -10.28 3.38 19.15
CA THR A 247 -10.10 3.99 17.82
C THR A 247 -9.01 3.29 17.01
N VAL A 248 -7.90 2.89 17.65
CA VAL A 248 -6.81 2.16 16.99
C VAL A 248 -7.25 0.75 16.59
N ILE A 249 -7.86 -0.01 17.52
CA ILE A 249 -8.32 -1.37 17.27
C ILE A 249 -9.33 -1.40 16.13
N VAL A 250 -10.35 -0.53 16.17
CA VAL A 250 -11.34 -0.43 15.09
C VAL A 250 -10.68 -0.13 13.75
N THR A 251 -9.70 0.78 13.74
CA THR A 251 -8.97 1.13 12.52
C THR A 251 -8.16 -0.04 11.98
N LEU A 252 -7.47 -0.80 12.83
CA LEU A 252 -6.71 -1.99 12.43
C LEU A 252 -7.60 -3.10 11.89
N LEU A 253 -8.75 -3.35 12.52
CA LEU A 253 -9.73 -4.34 12.05
C LEU A 253 -10.36 -3.93 10.71
N TRP A 254 -10.57 -2.63 10.49
CA TRP A 254 -11.14 -2.09 9.26
C TRP A 254 -10.12 -1.96 8.11
N LEU A 255 -8.84 -1.78 8.43
CA LEU A 255 -7.75 -1.58 7.48
C LEU A 255 -7.69 -2.59 6.31
N PRO A 256 -7.85 -3.92 6.50
CA PRO A 256 -7.88 -4.84 5.38
C PRO A 256 -9.11 -4.66 4.50
N PHE A 257 -10.23 -4.12 4.98
CA PHE A 257 -11.48 -4.04 4.23
C PHE A 257 -11.70 -2.70 3.54
N GLY A 258 -11.14 -1.64 4.09
CA GLY A 258 -11.29 -0.29 3.57
C GLY A 258 -10.30 0.13 2.49
N LYS A 259 -10.45 1.40 2.08
CA LYS A 259 -9.56 2.08 1.14
C LYS A 259 -8.10 2.00 1.51
N LEU A 260 -7.72 1.99 2.80
CA LEU A 260 -6.32 1.94 3.26
C LEU A 260 -5.56 0.70 2.77
N PHE A 261 -6.25 -0.37 2.35
CA PHE A 261 -5.62 -1.53 1.74
C PHE A 261 -4.69 -1.19 0.54
N HIS A 262 -4.95 -0.09 -0.18
CA HIS A 262 -4.10 0.34 -1.29
C HIS A 262 -2.64 0.62 -0.88
N VAL A 263 -2.38 0.91 0.40
CA VAL A 263 -1.03 1.12 0.93
C VAL A 263 -0.15 -0.12 0.69
N PHE A 264 -0.71 -1.32 0.81
CA PHE A 264 0.01 -2.58 0.59
C PHE A 264 0.16 -2.92 -0.90
N GLN A 265 -0.77 -2.46 -1.74
CA GLN A 265 -0.73 -2.66 -3.19
C GLN A 265 0.27 -1.74 -3.90
N ARG A 266 0.44 -0.51 -3.37
CA ARG A 266 1.23 0.54 -4.05
C ARG A 266 2.70 0.17 -4.29
N PRO A 267 3.43 -0.49 -3.37
CA PRO A 267 4.78 -0.98 -3.64
C PRO A 267 4.88 -1.89 -4.86
N ALA A 268 3.86 -2.70 -5.17
CA ALA A 268 3.86 -3.56 -6.35
C ALA A 268 3.84 -2.78 -7.68
N GLN A 269 3.45 -1.50 -7.67
CA GLN A 269 3.55 -0.63 -8.85
C GLN A 269 5.00 -0.39 -9.29
N LEU A 270 5.98 -0.51 -8.37
CA LEU A 270 7.39 -0.45 -8.74
C LEU A 270 7.75 -1.59 -9.70
N GLY A 271 7.24 -2.81 -9.49
CA GLY A 271 7.42 -3.93 -10.41
C GLY A 271 6.86 -3.66 -11.81
N VAL A 272 5.68 -3.03 -11.87
CA VAL A 272 5.05 -2.64 -13.16
C VAL A 272 5.90 -1.62 -13.93
N SER A 273 6.60 -0.73 -13.23
CA SER A 273 7.47 0.25 -13.88
C SER A 273 8.66 -0.41 -14.59
N PHE A 274 9.27 -1.44 -14.00
CA PHE A 274 10.34 -2.22 -14.64
C PHE A 274 9.85 -2.97 -15.88
N TYR A 275 8.65 -3.53 -15.80
CA TYR A 275 8.03 -4.17 -16.95
C TYR A 275 7.82 -3.19 -18.12
N LYS A 276 7.35 -1.97 -17.84
CA LYS A 276 7.17 -0.93 -18.85
C LYS A 276 8.50 -0.47 -19.46
N ASP A 277 9.53 -0.27 -18.65
CA ASP A 277 10.86 0.13 -19.15
C ASP A 277 11.48 -0.96 -20.03
N ALA A 278 11.35 -2.22 -19.62
CA ALA A 278 11.83 -3.34 -20.41
C ALA A 278 11.09 -3.44 -21.74
N ALA A 279 9.76 -3.27 -21.73
CA ALA A 279 8.95 -3.26 -22.94
C ALA A 279 9.26 -2.08 -23.87
N ALA A 280 9.63 -0.91 -23.33
CA ALA A 280 10.02 0.26 -24.11
C ALA A 280 11.39 0.10 -24.79
N ARG A 281 12.31 -0.67 -24.20
CA ARG A 281 13.64 -0.95 -24.75
C ARG A 281 13.67 -2.16 -25.69
N GLY A 282 12.73 -3.08 -25.54
CA GLY A 282 12.64 -4.27 -26.37
C GLY A 282 11.91 -4.03 -27.70
N ASP A 283 11.72 -5.12 -28.44
CA ASP A 283 11.04 -5.09 -29.73
C ASP A 283 9.63 -4.51 -29.63
N GLN A 284 9.29 -3.65 -30.59
CA GLN A 284 7.94 -3.09 -30.71
C GLN A 284 7.08 -3.94 -31.64
N ALA A 285 5.86 -4.23 -31.21
CA ALA A 285 4.82 -4.78 -32.05
C ALA A 285 4.41 -3.76 -33.11
N HIS A 286 4.31 -4.23 -34.34
CA HIS A 286 3.85 -3.46 -35.49
C HIS A 286 2.40 -3.81 -35.77
N CYS A 287 1.58 -2.79 -36.02
CA CYS A 287 0.16 -2.96 -36.32
C CYS A 287 -0.01 -3.80 -37.58
N ARG A 288 -0.78 -4.90 -37.51
CA ARG A 288 -1.04 -5.75 -38.68
C ARG A 288 -1.85 -5.08 -39.80
N ARG A 289 -2.51 -3.96 -39.50
CA ARG A 289 -3.26 -3.15 -40.47
C ARG A 289 -2.41 -2.04 -41.10
N CYS A 290 -1.88 -1.11 -40.29
CA CYS A 290 -1.16 0.06 -40.80
C CYS A 290 0.37 -0.04 -40.76
N GLY A 291 0.93 -1.14 -40.26
CA GLY A 291 2.38 -1.33 -40.13
C GLY A 291 3.07 -0.52 -39.04
N ALA A 292 2.45 0.50 -38.45
CA ALA A 292 3.11 1.36 -37.48
C ALA A 292 3.44 0.64 -36.14
N PRO A 293 4.61 0.90 -35.52
CA PRO A 293 4.91 0.41 -34.18
C PRO A 293 4.01 1.09 -33.14
N TYR A 294 3.52 0.35 -32.13
CA TYR A 294 2.56 0.92 -31.17
C TYR A 294 2.73 0.50 -29.70
N ALA A 295 3.35 -0.65 -29.42
CA ALA A 295 3.59 -1.12 -28.05
C ALA A 295 4.69 -2.19 -28.05
N GLY A 296 5.32 -2.45 -26.90
CA GLY A 296 6.28 -3.54 -26.79
C GLY A 296 5.64 -4.91 -27.09
N THR A 297 6.31 -5.74 -27.89
CA THR A 297 5.81 -7.07 -28.32
C THR A 297 5.44 -7.95 -27.14
N VAL A 298 6.24 -7.89 -26.06
CA VAL A 298 5.95 -8.61 -24.81
C VAL A 298 4.62 -8.18 -24.19
N MET A 299 4.28 -6.88 -24.25
CA MET A 299 3.03 -6.36 -23.68
C MET A 299 1.80 -6.81 -24.45
N VAL A 300 1.91 -6.84 -25.78
CA VAL A 300 0.83 -7.33 -26.64
C VAL A 300 0.59 -8.81 -26.40
N ARG A 301 1.65 -9.62 -26.38
CA ARG A 301 1.56 -11.06 -26.12
C ARG A 301 0.98 -11.36 -24.73
N ASP A 302 1.49 -10.69 -23.71
CA ASP A 302 1.03 -10.89 -22.34
C ASP A 302 -0.43 -10.47 -22.16
N LEU A 303 -0.88 -9.41 -22.86
CA LEU A 303 -2.27 -9.01 -22.88
C LEU A 303 -3.16 -10.07 -23.53
N MET A 304 -2.75 -10.64 -24.67
CA MET A 304 -3.46 -11.76 -25.31
C MET A 304 -3.58 -12.97 -24.37
N THR A 305 -2.50 -13.32 -23.68
CA THR A 305 -2.53 -14.40 -22.67
C THR A 305 -3.52 -14.08 -21.55
N VAL A 306 -3.47 -12.88 -20.97
CA VAL A 306 -4.38 -12.48 -19.89
C VAL A 306 -5.84 -12.46 -20.36
N GLU A 307 -6.13 -11.98 -21.56
CA GLU A 307 -7.47 -11.99 -22.15
C GLU A 307 -8.00 -13.42 -22.28
N SER A 308 -7.18 -14.34 -22.81
CA SER A 308 -7.55 -15.76 -22.92
C SER A 308 -7.80 -16.41 -21.54
N GLU A 309 -6.98 -16.10 -20.53
CA GLU A 309 -7.16 -16.62 -19.16
C GLU A 309 -8.44 -16.09 -18.49
N LEU A 310 -8.90 -14.90 -18.90
CA LEU A 310 -10.16 -14.30 -18.46
C LEU A 310 -11.37 -14.79 -19.28
N GLY A 311 -11.15 -15.62 -20.30
CA GLY A 311 -12.21 -16.14 -21.16
C GLY A 311 -12.64 -15.20 -22.29
N PHE A 312 -11.91 -14.11 -22.55
CA PHE A 312 -12.16 -13.26 -23.70
C PHE A 312 -11.62 -13.92 -24.97
N ARG A 313 -12.41 -13.89 -26.04
CA ARG A 313 -12.07 -14.38 -27.38
C ARG A 313 -12.05 -13.20 -28.34
N TYR A 314 -10.87 -12.87 -28.81
CA TYR A 314 -10.62 -11.74 -29.71
C TYR A 314 -9.77 -12.15 -30.92
N GLU A 315 -9.80 -13.44 -31.24
CA GLU A 315 -9.29 -13.99 -32.49
C GLU A 315 -10.06 -13.39 -33.67
N LEU A 316 -9.33 -13.06 -34.73
CA LEU A 316 -9.88 -12.47 -35.94
C LEU A 316 -9.51 -13.35 -37.14
N GLU A 317 -10.37 -13.35 -38.15
CA GLU A 317 -10.08 -13.94 -39.45
C GLU A 317 -9.36 -12.92 -40.33
N GLY A 318 -8.21 -13.29 -40.92
CA GLY A 318 -7.46 -12.46 -41.85
C GLY A 318 -6.02 -12.13 -41.41
N ARG A 319 -5.50 -10.99 -41.89
CA ARG A 319 -4.07 -10.60 -41.72
C ARG A 319 -3.65 -10.34 -40.27
N ALA A 320 -4.61 -9.97 -39.42
CA ALA A 320 -4.43 -9.90 -37.98
C ALA A 320 -5.11 -11.12 -37.37
N GLU A 321 -4.36 -11.97 -36.68
CA GLU A 321 -4.90 -13.18 -36.04
C GLU A 321 -5.60 -12.87 -34.71
N HIS A 322 -5.34 -11.68 -34.14
CA HIS A 322 -5.93 -11.26 -32.87
C HIS A 322 -6.11 -9.75 -32.80
N TYR A 323 -7.21 -9.29 -32.19
CA TYR A 323 -7.53 -7.87 -32.01
C TYR A 323 -6.40 -7.07 -31.36
N GLN A 324 -5.64 -7.72 -30.48
CA GLN A 324 -4.50 -7.08 -29.81
C GLN A 324 -3.34 -6.72 -30.73
N GLN A 325 -3.24 -7.32 -31.92
CA GLN A 325 -2.23 -7.03 -32.94
C GLN A 325 -2.54 -5.79 -33.79
N ILE A 326 -3.68 -5.14 -33.53
CA ILE A 326 -4.12 -3.92 -34.19
C ILE A 326 -3.91 -2.75 -33.22
N CYS A 327 -3.30 -1.65 -33.68
CA CYS A 327 -3.01 -0.51 -32.81
C CYS A 327 -4.30 0.24 -32.37
N PRO A 328 -4.28 0.97 -31.24
CA PRO A 328 -5.47 1.68 -30.75
C PRO A 328 -6.10 2.67 -31.76
N ARG A 329 -5.28 3.30 -32.60
CA ARG A 329 -5.76 4.19 -33.68
C ARG A 329 -6.56 3.41 -34.72
N CYS A 330 -6.01 2.31 -35.22
CA CYS A 330 -6.69 1.45 -36.20
C CYS A 330 -7.95 0.82 -35.62
N ARG A 331 -7.97 0.45 -34.33
CA ARG A 331 -9.19 -0.05 -33.66
C ARG A 331 -10.33 0.95 -33.68
N ARG A 332 -10.06 2.22 -33.36
CA ARG A 332 -11.06 3.29 -33.45
C ARG A 332 -11.53 3.50 -34.89
N ALA A 333 -10.62 3.44 -35.86
CA ALA A 333 -10.97 3.56 -37.27
C ALA A 333 -11.83 2.40 -37.77
N MET A 334 -11.51 1.15 -37.40
CA MET A 334 -12.32 -0.03 -37.76
C MET A 334 -13.74 0.07 -37.22
N PHE A 335 -13.92 0.58 -36.00
CA PHE A 335 -15.26 0.80 -35.46
C PHE A 335 -16.06 1.79 -36.31
N GLY A 336 -15.46 2.92 -36.70
CA GLY A 336 -16.12 3.89 -37.59
C GLY A 336 -16.42 3.34 -38.97
N LEU A 337 -15.51 2.55 -39.55
CA LEU A 337 -15.72 1.89 -40.84
C LEU A 337 -16.84 0.85 -40.79
N ALA A 338 -16.90 0.05 -39.72
CA ALA A 338 -17.98 -0.90 -39.50
C ALA A 338 -19.35 -0.22 -39.33
N GLN A 339 -19.39 0.94 -38.69
CA GLN A 339 -20.62 1.75 -38.62
C GLN A 339 -21.01 2.31 -40.00
N ALA A 340 -20.04 2.81 -40.76
CA ALA A 340 -20.28 3.32 -42.11
C ALA A 340 -20.72 2.22 -43.08
N SER A 341 -20.16 1.01 -43.00
CA SER A 341 -20.56 -0.14 -43.82
C SER A 341 -22.01 -0.55 -43.54
N LEU A 342 -22.40 -0.59 -42.27
CA LEU A 342 -23.78 -0.88 -41.87
C LEU A 342 -24.75 0.21 -42.34
N TRP A 343 -24.33 1.47 -42.32
CA TRP A 343 -25.15 2.59 -42.81
C TRP A 343 -25.33 2.55 -44.34
N THR A 344 -24.26 2.30 -45.07
CA THR A 344 -24.24 2.39 -46.54
C THR A 344 -24.68 1.09 -47.23
N GLY A 345 -24.86 0.00 -46.48
CA GLY A 345 -25.13 -1.33 -47.04
C GLY A 345 -23.93 -1.94 -47.77
N HIS A 346 -22.75 -1.32 -47.70
CA HIS A 346 -21.53 -1.79 -48.33
C HIS A 346 -20.70 -2.57 -47.30
N THR A 347 -20.60 -3.90 -47.43
CA THR A 347 -19.70 -4.70 -46.59
C THR A 347 -18.25 -4.43 -46.98
N ALA A 348 -17.57 -3.59 -46.20
CA ALA A 348 -16.11 -3.45 -46.27
C ALA A 348 -15.46 -4.83 -46.07
N THR A 349 -14.53 -5.18 -46.94
CA THR A 349 -13.87 -6.50 -46.90
C THR A 349 -12.73 -6.48 -45.88
N SER A 350 -12.27 -7.63 -45.41
CA SER A 350 -11.18 -7.75 -44.43
C SER A 350 -9.82 -7.21 -44.91
N GLU A 351 -9.74 -6.80 -46.18
CA GLU A 351 -8.57 -6.18 -46.82
C GLU A 351 -8.55 -4.64 -46.70
N ASP A 352 -9.68 -4.00 -46.37
CA ASP A 352 -9.83 -2.54 -46.16
C ASP A 352 -9.49 -2.10 -44.72
#